data_AF-A0A849D6E2-F1
#
_entry.id   AF-A0A849D6E2-F1
#
_cell.length_a   1.000
_cell.length_b   1.000
_cell.length_c   1.000
_cell.angle_alpha   90.00
_cell.angle_beta   90.00
_cell.angle_gamma   90.00
#
_symmetry.space_group_name_H-M   'P 1'
#
loop_
_entity.id
_entity.type
_entity.pdbx_description
1 polymer ?
#
loop_
_entity_poly.entity_id
_entity_poly.type
_entity_poly.pdbx_seq_one_letter_code
_entity_poly.pdbx_strand_id
1 'polypeptide(L)'
;MRNILACLILFVSVSSFSQEKLDYQTPPSQILELVDVPLAPSVRITETTDYMVLLYRDSYKTIAELSEKELRLGGLRINPATNIGSRTTYYNNIKVQKTGAREATQATGLPENPRLSNFTISPDETKMALTHTTPEGVELWLLDMEKALARRLTGPGLNANLRDVINWFKDGNSVLVKMLPEDRKELINTDAMVPSGPTISSNDGKKAQNRTYQDLLKNPNDEFNFEQLARSSLHRVSLSGEASLWKETDMYRSISFSPDGAYVMVVTLDRPFSYLVPYYRFPTKTRVYSKDGTLVKTLLEVPLIEDLPKGRMAERTGMRDISWRSDKPSSLVYAVALDGGDPAKEVAFRDEIFELEAPFDGKGRSILKTINRYSGIIWGNNQMAVAYDYWWNNRNTKTYIFNPSDAAQSPKIITDRNYQDVYSDPGDFATQRNEYGTNVLALDKKGYGYLMGDGYTENGQFPFVDRIDLKSFDKTRLYTSKLSGKKENLMDYNPSKDQLLVRIESPSEYPNYYFKSIIRRKGQQQLTYFENPFKSLQDVHKEVITYKRDDGLELSGTLYLPVGYDPELKEKKPMILWAYPREYK
;
A
#
# COMPACT_ATOMS: atom_id res chain seq x y z
N MET A 1 -34.49 2.66 -73.02
CA MET A 1 -34.23 1.48 -72.15
C MET A 1 -32.79 1.41 -71.63
N ARG A 2 -31.75 1.70 -72.43
CA ARG A 2 -30.34 1.67 -71.98
C ARG A 2 -30.00 2.65 -70.83
N ASN A 3 -30.69 3.79 -70.75
CA ASN A 3 -30.47 4.78 -69.70
C ASN A 3 -31.23 4.49 -68.39
N ILE A 4 -32.27 3.64 -68.43
CA ILE A 4 -33.03 3.27 -67.23
C ILE A 4 -32.31 2.15 -66.47
N LEU A 5 -31.68 1.22 -67.20
CA LEU A 5 -30.89 0.14 -66.60
C LEU A 5 -29.61 0.67 -65.91
N ALA A 6 -29.00 1.74 -66.46
CA ALA A 6 -27.86 2.41 -65.85
C ALA A 6 -28.23 3.14 -64.55
N CYS A 7 -29.41 3.76 -64.49
CA CYS A 7 -29.91 4.39 -63.26
C CYS A 7 -30.32 3.35 -62.20
N LEU A 8 -30.83 2.17 -62.60
CA LEU A 8 -31.18 1.11 -61.65
C LEU A 8 -29.94 0.45 -61.03
N ILE A 9 -28.86 0.28 -61.80
CA ILE A 9 -27.59 -0.27 -61.30
C ILE A 9 -26.89 0.73 -60.36
N LEU A 10 -27.02 2.04 -60.61
CA LEU A 10 -26.48 3.07 -59.70
C LEU A 10 -27.23 3.14 -58.36
N PHE A 11 -28.53 2.84 -58.33
CA PHE A 11 -29.33 2.87 -57.09
C PHE A 11 -29.10 1.66 -56.17
N VAL A 12 -28.67 0.52 -56.70
CA VAL A 12 -28.36 -0.68 -55.88
C VAL A 12 -26.98 -0.60 -55.23
N SER A 13 -26.05 0.19 -55.78
CA SER A 13 -24.72 0.43 -55.16
C SER A 13 -24.74 1.28 -53.89
N VAL A 14 -25.86 1.97 -53.57
CA VAL A 14 -25.97 2.86 -52.40
C VAL A 14 -26.40 2.13 -51.12
N SER A 15 -26.71 0.83 -51.20
CA SER A 15 -26.97 -0.02 -50.00
C SER A 15 -25.76 -0.86 -49.61
N SER A 16 -24.55 -0.37 -49.92
CA SER A 16 -23.37 -0.87 -49.24
C SER A 16 -23.42 -0.30 -47.82
N PHE A 17 -23.90 -1.09 -46.86
CA PHE A 17 -23.56 -0.86 -45.46
C PHE A 17 -22.03 -0.91 -45.39
N SER A 18 -21.43 0.28 -45.45
CA SER A 18 -20.05 0.49 -45.05
C SER A 18 -19.89 -0.18 -43.68
N GLN A 19 -18.70 -0.73 -43.40
CA GLN A 19 -18.37 -1.14 -42.05
C GLN A 19 -18.47 0.11 -41.15
N GLU A 20 -19.64 0.36 -40.56
CA GLU A 20 -19.78 1.34 -39.52
C GLU A 20 -18.86 0.87 -38.40
N LYS A 21 -17.79 1.65 -38.19
CA LYS A 21 -16.94 1.46 -37.04
C LYS A 21 -17.81 1.77 -35.83
N LEU A 22 -18.40 0.73 -35.25
CA LEU A 22 -19.12 0.81 -33.99
C LEU A 22 -18.12 1.33 -32.95
N ASP A 23 -18.28 2.60 -32.57
CA ASP A 23 -17.61 3.13 -31.40
C ASP A 23 -18.14 2.42 -30.14
N TYR A 24 -17.41 2.55 -29.03
CA TYR A 24 -17.82 1.95 -27.75
C TYR A 24 -19.26 2.36 -27.42
N GLN A 25 -20.15 1.37 -27.31
CA GLN A 25 -21.57 1.58 -27.05
C GLN A 25 -21.80 1.76 -25.55
N THR A 26 -22.64 2.72 -25.19
CA THR A 26 -23.14 2.86 -23.83
C THR A 26 -24.26 1.85 -23.61
N PRO A 27 -24.26 1.07 -22.50
CA PRO A 27 -25.36 0.16 -22.21
C PRO A 27 -26.66 0.95 -21.91
N PRO A 28 -27.83 0.30 -21.96
CA PRO A 28 -29.08 0.90 -21.49
C PRO A 28 -28.96 1.51 -20.09
N SER A 29 -29.70 2.58 -19.81
CA SER A 29 -29.55 3.38 -18.58
C SER A 29 -29.67 2.55 -17.31
N GLN A 30 -30.53 1.53 -17.29
CA GLN A 30 -30.71 0.64 -16.14
C GLN A 30 -29.46 -0.16 -15.79
N ILE A 31 -28.63 -0.50 -16.78
CA ILE A 31 -27.34 -1.18 -16.58
C ILE A 31 -26.28 -0.13 -16.24
N LEU A 32 -26.30 1.01 -16.93
CA LEU A 32 -25.34 2.09 -16.67
C LEU A 32 -25.42 2.58 -15.23
N GLU A 33 -26.62 2.77 -14.68
CA GLU A 33 -26.87 3.16 -13.28
C GLU A 33 -26.34 2.15 -12.25
N LEU A 34 -26.07 0.90 -12.65
CA LEU A 34 -25.50 -0.14 -11.79
C LEU A 34 -23.99 -0.32 -11.99
N VAL A 35 -23.45 0.07 -13.14
CA VAL A 35 -22.03 -0.09 -13.47
C VAL A 35 -21.24 1.19 -13.18
N ASP A 36 -21.83 2.35 -13.46
CA ASP A 36 -21.24 3.68 -13.29
C ASP A 36 -21.65 4.29 -11.95
N VAL A 37 -21.40 3.52 -10.89
CA VAL A 37 -21.76 3.88 -9.52
C VAL A 37 -20.55 4.45 -8.78
N PRO A 38 -20.70 5.57 -8.04
CA PRO A 38 -19.61 6.09 -7.24
C PRO A 38 -19.20 5.10 -6.14
N LEU A 39 -17.90 4.81 -6.07
CA LEU A 39 -17.34 4.01 -4.99
C LEU A 39 -17.39 4.77 -3.65
N ALA A 40 -17.47 4.00 -2.56
CA ALA A 40 -17.23 4.51 -1.22
C ALA A 40 -15.85 5.17 -1.21
N PRO A 41 -15.75 6.45 -0.79
CA PRO A 41 -14.48 7.11 -0.77
C PRO A 41 -13.54 6.39 0.21
N SER A 42 -12.26 6.40 -0.12
CA SER A 42 -11.23 6.07 0.86
C SER A 42 -11.20 7.19 1.89
N VAL A 43 -11.30 6.85 3.17
CA VAL A 43 -11.28 7.83 4.27
C VAL A 43 -9.91 7.80 4.94
N ARG A 44 -9.28 8.97 5.02
CA ARG A 44 -8.06 9.20 5.81
C ARG A 44 -8.42 10.13 6.97
N ILE A 45 -8.33 9.64 8.20
CA ILE A 45 -8.54 10.46 9.40
C ILE A 45 -7.19 10.86 9.99
N THR A 46 -7.08 12.09 10.49
CA THR A 46 -5.90 12.51 11.26
C THR A 46 -5.92 11.84 12.63
N GLU A 47 -4.76 11.58 13.22
CA GLU A 47 -4.65 11.03 14.58
C GLU A 47 -5.12 12.02 15.65
N THR A 48 -5.00 13.33 15.37
CA THR A 48 -5.67 14.37 16.16
C THR A 48 -7.19 14.22 16.17
N THR A 49 -7.75 13.49 15.20
CA THR A 49 -9.18 13.31 14.91
C THR A 49 -9.89 14.62 14.53
N ASP A 50 -9.16 15.62 14.04
CA ASP A 50 -9.76 16.90 13.64
C ASP A 50 -10.37 16.85 12.24
N TYR A 51 -9.72 16.13 11.32
CA TYR A 51 -10.08 16.09 9.90
C TYR A 51 -10.20 14.66 9.38
N MET A 52 -11.16 14.47 8.48
CA MET A 52 -11.26 13.33 7.58
C MET A 52 -11.13 13.81 6.14
N VAL A 53 -10.22 13.21 5.38
CA VAL A 53 -10.08 13.44 3.95
C VAL A 53 -10.70 12.27 3.20
N LEU A 54 -11.72 12.57 2.39
CA LEU A 54 -12.48 11.63 1.59
C LEU A 54 -11.95 11.66 0.16
N LEU A 55 -11.34 10.56 -0.27
CA LEU A 55 -10.73 10.42 -1.59
C LEU A 55 -11.62 9.56 -2.49
N TYR A 56 -12.09 10.13 -3.59
CA TYR A 56 -12.99 9.48 -4.54
C TYR A 56 -12.23 9.06 -5.80
N ARG A 57 -12.69 7.96 -6.40
CA ARG A 57 -12.16 7.43 -7.64
C ARG A 57 -13.22 6.63 -8.36
N ASP A 58 -13.02 6.42 -9.65
CA ASP A 58 -13.88 5.56 -10.46
C ASP A 58 -13.56 4.08 -10.22
N SER A 59 -14.55 3.24 -10.50
CA SER A 59 -14.44 1.78 -10.42
C SER A 59 -13.50 1.21 -11.47
N TYR A 60 -13.44 1.84 -12.65
CA TYR A 60 -12.71 1.38 -13.81
C TYR A 60 -11.80 2.48 -14.35
N LYS A 61 -10.68 2.05 -14.96
CA LYS A 61 -9.82 2.96 -15.72
C LYS A 61 -10.46 3.30 -17.05
N THR A 62 -10.16 4.50 -17.57
CA THR A 62 -10.59 4.84 -18.93
C THR A 62 -9.81 4.03 -19.98
N ILE A 63 -10.36 3.90 -21.19
CA ILE A 63 -9.65 3.27 -22.32
C ILE A 63 -8.35 4.01 -22.64
N ALA A 64 -8.33 5.35 -22.50
CA ALA A 64 -7.13 6.15 -22.68
C ALA A 64 -6.04 5.75 -21.66
N GLU A 65 -6.39 5.61 -20.38
CA GLU A 65 -5.46 5.17 -19.34
C GLU A 65 -4.95 3.75 -19.56
N LEU A 66 -5.81 2.84 -20.04
CA LEU A 66 -5.41 1.46 -20.37
C LEU A 66 -4.51 1.38 -21.61
N SER A 67 -4.54 2.39 -22.47
CA SER A 67 -3.74 2.48 -23.70
C SER A 67 -2.41 3.20 -23.50
N GLU A 68 -2.15 3.76 -22.30
CA GLU A 68 -0.88 4.39 -21.98
C GLU A 68 0.29 3.40 -22.13
N LYS A 69 1.43 3.91 -22.62
CA LYS A 69 2.64 3.09 -22.79
C LYS A 69 3.14 2.61 -21.42
N GLU A 70 3.46 1.31 -21.32
CA GLU A 70 4.05 0.67 -20.14
C GLU A 70 5.43 0.10 -20.49
N LEU A 71 6.48 0.56 -19.82
CA LEU A 71 7.80 -0.09 -19.83
C LEU A 71 7.94 -1.02 -18.63
N ARG A 72 8.53 -2.20 -18.87
CA ARG A 72 8.76 -3.26 -17.89
C ARG A 72 10.25 -3.45 -17.70
N LEU A 73 10.80 -2.86 -16.64
CA LEU A 73 12.24 -2.72 -16.46
C LEU A 73 12.64 -3.03 -15.02
N GLY A 74 13.48 -4.05 -14.83
CA GLY A 74 14.01 -4.41 -13.51
C GLY A 74 12.93 -4.77 -12.49
N GLY A 75 11.77 -5.28 -12.91
CA GLY A 75 10.63 -5.56 -12.03
C GLY A 75 9.70 -4.36 -11.78
N LEU A 76 9.96 -3.20 -12.39
CA LEU A 76 9.07 -2.04 -12.38
C LEU A 76 8.16 -2.04 -13.60
N ARG A 77 6.99 -1.42 -13.46
CA ARG A 77 6.06 -1.10 -14.54
C ARG A 77 5.83 0.40 -14.56
N ILE A 78 6.39 1.07 -15.56
CA ILE A 78 6.58 2.53 -15.59
C ILE A 78 5.83 3.11 -16.80
N ASN A 79 5.12 4.22 -16.61
CA ASN A 79 4.72 5.08 -17.71
C ASN A 79 5.92 6.00 -18.05
N PRO A 80 6.59 5.81 -19.21
CA PRO A 80 7.80 6.57 -19.53
C PRO A 80 7.56 8.05 -19.82
N ALA A 81 6.34 8.41 -20.25
CA ALA A 81 5.96 9.79 -20.53
C ALA A 81 5.85 10.58 -19.21
N THR A 82 5.15 10.02 -18.23
CA THR A 82 4.84 10.75 -17.00
C THR A 82 5.75 10.43 -15.81
N ASN A 83 6.64 9.43 -15.93
CA ASN A 83 7.62 9.05 -14.89
C ASN A 83 6.97 8.68 -13.55
N ILE A 84 5.89 7.92 -13.64
CA ILE A 84 5.20 7.28 -12.52
C ILE A 84 4.85 5.84 -12.88
N GLY A 85 4.52 5.00 -11.89
CA GLY A 85 4.07 3.65 -12.14
C GLY A 85 2.84 3.60 -13.05
N SER A 86 2.87 2.78 -14.11
CA SER A 86 1.76 2.62 -15.08
C SER A 86 0.48 2.07 -14.44
N ARG A 87 0.64 1.37 -13.30
CA ARG A 87 -0.45 0.74 -12.55
C ARG A 87 -0.86 1.53 -11.32
N THR A 88 -0.48 2.81 -11.23
CA THR A 88 -0.95 3.71 -10.19
C THR A 88 -2.48 3.77 -10.21
N THR A 89 -3.09 3.73 -9.01
CA THR A 89 -4.50 4.02 -8.81
C THR A 89 -4.64 5.50 -8.54
N TYR A 90 -5.42 6.17 -9.37
CA TYR A 90 -5.68 7.60 -9.22
C TYR A 90 -7.00 7.85 -8.52
N TYR A 91 -7.02 8.93 -7.76
CA TYR A 91 -8.22 9.55 -7.24
C TYR A 91 -8.55 10.78 -8.06
N ASN A 92 -9.83 10.99 -8.33
CA ASN A 92 -10.33 12.05 -9.19
C ASN A 92 -11.03 13.18 -8.41
N ASN A 93 -11.25 13.01 -7.11
CA ASN A 93 -11.81 14.06 -6.27
C ASN A 93 -11.42 13.93 -4.79
N ILE A 94 -11.42 15.06 -4.08
CA ILE A 94 -11.18 15.17 -2.64
C ILE A 94 -12.30 15.97 -1.98
N LYS A 95 -12.80 15.47 -0.85
CA LYS A 95 -13.57 16.29 0.10
C LYS A 95 -12.89 16.25 1.47
N VAL A 96 -13.03 17.32 2.24
CA VAL A 96 -12.53 17.40 3.61
C VAL A 96 -13.70 17.57 4.56
N GLN A 97 -13.72 16.80 5.63
CA GLN A 97 -14.77 16.84 6.63
C GLN A 97 -14.13 17.04 8.00
N LYS A 98 -14.56 18.08 8.72
CA LYS A 98 -14.20 18.22 10.13
C LYS A 98 -14.93 17.14 10.94
N THR A 99 -14.23 16.48 11.86
CA THR A 99 -14.85 15.43 12.67
C THR A 99 -16.04 15.98 13.48
N GLY A 100 -17.18 15.30 13.37
CA GLY A 100 -18.44 15.74 13.98
C GLY A 100 -19.32 16.61 13.07
N ALA A 101 -18.80 17.16 11.96
CA ALA A 101 -19.63 17.73 10.92
C ALA A 101 -20.40 16.61 10.19
N ARG A 102 -21.63 16.90 9.75
CA ARG A 102 -22.44 15.93 8.99
C ARG A 102 -22.03 15.86 7.52
N GLU A 103 -21.64 16.99 6.96
CA GLU A 103 -21.33 17.12 5.54
C GLU A 103 -19.84 17.41 5.32
N ALA A 104 -19.30 16.83 4.24
CA ALA A 104 -17.93 17.07 3.81
C ALA A 104 -17.88 18.28 2.86
N THR A 105 -16.90 19.15 3.06
CA THR A 105 -16.62 20.29 2.20
C THR A 105 -15.86 19.84 0.96
N GLN A 106 -16.36 20.21 -0.22
CA GLN A 106 -15.68 19.96 -1.48
C GLN A 106 -14.33 20.69 -1.51
N ALA A 107 -13.24 19.98 -1.81
CA ALA A 107 -11.96 20.65 -1.99
C ALA A 107 -12.01 21.51 -3.26
N THR A 108 -11.60 22.77 -3.12
CA THR A 108 -11.50 23.74 -4.21
C THR A 108 -10.07 23.83 -4.72
N GLY A 109 -9.88 24.39 -5.91
CA GLY A 109 -8.55 24.55 -6.51
C GLY A 109 -7.92 23.26 -7.04
N LEU A 110 -8.63 22.12 -7.03
CA LEU A 110 -8.21 20.89 -7.69
C LEU A 110 -7.98 21.14 -9.20
N PRO A 111 -7.08 20.37 -9.85
CA PRO A 111 -6.92 20.42 -11.30
C PRO A 111 -8.21 20.05 -12.04
N GLU A 112 -8.35 20.44 -13.30
CA GLU A 112 -9.57 20.20 -14.09
C GLU A 112 -9.87 18.70 -14.29
N ASN A 113 -8.84 17.89 -14.51
CA ASN A 113 -8.94 16.44 -14.68
C ASN A 113 -8.05 15.72 -13.65
N PRO A 114 -8.46 15.62 -12.36
CA PRO A 114 -7.58 15.13 -11.33
C PRO A 114 -7.16 13.67 -11.51
N ARG A 115 -5.84 13.45 -11.51
CA ARG A 115 -5.19 12.14 -11.38
C ARG A 115 -4.29 12.15 -10.15
N LEU A 116 -4.90 12.01 -8.99
CA LEU A 116 -4.27 12.27 -7.69
C LEU A 116 -3.74 10.98 -7.06
N SER A 117 -2.53 11.01 -6.51
CA SER A 117 -1.91 9.87 -5.83
C SER A 117 -0.84 10.32 -4.81
N ASN A 118 -0.14 9.38 -4.16
CA ASN A 118 0.99 9.64 -3.25
C ASN A 118 0.68 10.62 -2.09
N PHE A 119 -0.47 10.47 -1.46
CA PHE A 119 -0.91 11.34 -0.35
C PHE A 119 -0.07 11.14 0.91
N THR A 120 0.39 12.24 1.51
CA THR A 120 1.13 12.28 2.78
C THR A 120 0.64 13.44 3.65
N ILE A 121 0.39 13.19 4.93
CA ILE A 121 -0.09 14.21 5.89
C ILE A 121 1.12 14.93 6.50
N SER A 122 1.01 16.24 6.69
CA SER A 122 2.04 17.06 7.33
C SER A 122 2.26 16.68 8.80
N PRO A 123 3.44 16.98 9.39
CA PRO A 123 3.72 16.65 10.78
C PRO A 123 2.71 17.21 11.78
N ASP A 124 2.14 18.38 11.53
CA ASP A 124 1.11 19.03 12.36
C ASP A 124 -0.32 18.58 12.04
N GLU A 125 -0.50 17.69 11.05
CA GLU A 125 -1.80 17.17 10.60
C GLU A 125 -2.79 18.23 10.13
N THR A 126 -2.31 19.37 9.65
CA THR A 126 -3.16 20.44 9.08
C THR A 126 -3.20 20.44 7.56
N LYS A 127 -2.22 19.78 6.91
CA LYS A 127 -2.05 19.78 5.45
C LYS A 127 -1.81 18.37 4.92
N MET A 128 -2.08 18.19 3.65
CA MET A 128 -1.77 16.97 2.91
C MET A 128 -1.04 17.32 1.63
N ALA A 129 0.16 16.77 1.44
CA ALA A 129 0.86 16.82 0.16
C ALA A 129 0.48 15.60 -0.68
N LEU A 130 0.39 15.78 -1.98
CA LEU A 130 -0.05 14.76 -2.94
C LEU A 130 0.56 15.05 -4.30
N THR A 131 0.52 14.07 -5.20
CA THR A 131 0.92 14.26 -6.60
C THR A 131 -0.28 14.31 -7.52
N HIS A 132 -0.21 15.13 -8.57
CA HIS A 132 -1.13 15.10 -9.70
C HIS A 132 -0.38 14.71 -10.98
N THR A 133 -0.86 13.70 -11.70
CA THR A 133 -0.28 13.29 -12.98
C THR A 133 -0.98 13.97 -14.15
N THR A 134 -0.28 14.85 -14.85
CA THR A 134 -0.72 15.48 -16.12
C THR A 134 -0.20 14.65 -17.30
N PRO A 135 -0.59 14.96 -18.56
CA PRO A 135 0.02 14.36 -19.74
C PRO A 135 1.53 14.62 -19.86
N GLU A 136 2.03 15.73 -19.32
CA GLU A 136 3.43 16.16 -19.39
C GLU A 136 4.31 15.55 -18.29
N GLY A 137 3.73 15.15 -17.16
CA GLY A 137 4.50 14.64 -16.03
C GLY A 137 3.75 14.69 -14.70
N VAL A 138 4.49 14.63 -13.60
CA VAL A 138 3.94 14.57 -12.25
C VAL A 138 4.23 15.87 -11.51
N GLU A 139 3.18 16.52 -11.03
CA GLU A 139 3.22 17.77 -10.27
C GLU A 139 3.11 17.50 -8.76
N LEU A 140 3.73 18.35 -7.94
CA LEU A 140 3.50 18.40 -6.50
C LEU A 140 2.34 19.32 -6.17
N TRP A 141 1.45 18.87 -5.30
CA TRP A 141 0.27 19.61 -4.85
C TRP A 141 0.16 19.59 -3.32
N LEU A 142 -0.50 20.62 -2.79
CA LEU A 142 -0.76 20.79 -1.36
C LEU A 142 -2.24 21.08 -1.13
N LEU A 143 -2.85 20.31 -0.23
CA LEU A 143 -4.18 20.54 0.31
C LEU A 143 -4.07 21.12 1.72
N ASP A 144 -4.65 22.30 1.93
CA ASP A 144 -4.96 22.85 3.24
C ASP A 144 -6.30 22.25 3.70
N MET A 145 -6.28 21.44 4.77
CA MET A 145 -7.47 20.69 5.22
C MET A 145 -8.47 21.60 5.94
N GLU A 146 -8.02 22.67 6.59
CA GLU A 146 -8.92 23.64 7.23
C GLU A 146 -9.73 24.41 6.19
N LYS A 147 -9.07 24.86 5.12
CA LYS A 147 -9.69 25.64 4.05
C LYS A 147 -10.34 24.79 2.96
N ALA A 148 -10.09 23.48 2.95
CA ALA A 148 -10.40 22.59 1.85
C ALA A 148 -9.90 23.19 0.50
N LEU A 149 -8.67 23.70 0.48
CA LEU A 149 -8.08 24.37 -0.70
C LEU A 149 -6.84 23.61 -1.15
N ALA A 150 -6.90 23.08 -2.36
CA ALA A 150 -5.77 22.48 -3.05
C ALA A 150 -5.08 23.52 -3.94
N ARG A 151 -3.75 23.45 -4.04
CA ARG A 151 -2.97 24.23 -5.00
C ARG A 151 -1.71 23.50 -5.43
N ARG A 152 -1.28 23.78 -6.65
CA ARG A 152 -0.02 23.30 -7.21
C ARG A 152 1.16 23.98 -6.51
N LEU A 153 2.19 23.20 -6.18
CA LEU A 153 3.47 23.69 -5.66
C LEU A 153 4.56 23.69 -6.72
N THR A 154 4.58 22.70 -7.63
CA THR A 154 5.62 22.59 -8.67
C THR A 154 4.99 22.23 -10.02
N GLY A 155 5.70 22.51 -11.11
CA GLY A 155 5.37 21.97 -12.43
C GLY A 155 5.55 20.44 -12.52
N PRO A 156 5.31 19.85 -13.71
CA PRO A 156 5.23 18.40 -13.93
C PRO A 156 6.62 17.71 -13.99
N GLY A 157 7.48 17.97 -13.01
CA GLY A 157 8.88 17.55 -12.98
C GLY A 157 9.22 16.48 -11.95
N LEU A 158 8.26 15.91 -11.21
CA LEU A 158 8.55 14.89 -10.21
C LEU A 158 8.90 13.54 -10.86
N ASN A 159 9.83 12.81 -10.25
CA ASN A 159 10.08 11.40 -10.56
C ASN A 159 9.43 10.50 -9.51
N ALA A 160 8.38 9.77 -9.92
CA ALA A 160 7.58 8.91 -9.06
C ALA A 160 7.79 7.41 -9.33
N ASN A 161 8.86 7.02 -10.03
CA ASN A 161 9.12 5.62 -10.40
C ASN A 161 9.61 4.75 -9.23
N LEU A 162 10.33 5.32 -8.27
CA LEU A 162 11.00 4.60 -7.19
C LEU A 162 10.41 4.89 -5.79
N ARG A 163 9.08 4.98 -5.65
CA ARG A 163 8.38 5.26 -4.36
C ARG A 163 8.93 6.52 -3.65
N ASP A 164 8.53 6.75 -2.40
CA ASP A 164 9.04 7.81 -1.49
C ASP A 164 9.22 9.18 -2.16
N VAL A 165 8.22 9.59 -2.93
CA VAL A 165 8.27 10.78 -3.80
C VAL A 165 8.10 12.07 -3.01
N ILE A 166 7.36 12.01 -1.89
CA ILE A 166 7.05 13.15 -1.03
C ILE A 166 7.42 12.79 0.41
N ASN A 167 8.35 13.54 1.01
CA ASN A 167 8.83 13.30 2.36
C ASN A 167 8.82 14.61 3.14
N TRP A 168 7.97 14.72 4.17
CA TRP A 168 7.88 15.94 4.97
C TRP A 168 9.13 16.17 5.81
N PHE A 169 9.64 17.40 5.79
CA PHE A 169 10.54 17.85 6.84
C PHE A 169 9.77 17.95 8.15
N LYS A 170 10.46 17.69 9.27
CA LYS A 170 9.80 17.58 10.57
C LYS A 170 9.17 18.88 11.07
N ASP A 171 9.68 20.02 10.59
CA ASP A 171 9.13 21.35 10.84
C ASP A 171 7.79 21.62 10.14
N GLY A 172 7.39 20.78 9.18
CA GLY A 172 6.16 20.95 8.41
C GLY A 172 6.16 22.12 7.41
N ASN A 173 7.31 22.77 7.19
CA ASN A 173 7.42 23.96 6.33
C ASN A 173 7.87 23.64 4.90
N SER A 174 8.28 22.40 4.65
CA SER A 174 8.77 21.97 3.35
C SER A 174 8.67 20.45 3.19
N VAL A 175 8.75 20.00 1.94
CA VAL A 175 8.85 18.59 1.57
C VAL A 175 10.12 18.34 0.76
N LEU A 176 10.76 17.21 1.00
CA LEU A 176 11.85 16.68 0.20
C LEU A 176 11.26 15.77 -0.88
N VAL A 177 11.52 16.10 -2.14
CA VAL A 177 10.93 15.42 -3.31
C VAL A 177 11.97 14.99 -4.32
N LYS A 178 11.64 13.96 -5.10
CA LYS A 178 12.45 13.49 -6.23
C LYS A 178 12.04 14.24 -7.49
N MET A 179 12.96 15.00 -8.09
CA MET A 179 12.76 15.72 -9.35
C MET A 179 13.50 15.02 -10.49
N LEU A 180 12.95 15.11 -11.69
CA LEU A 180 13.63 14.68 -12.91
C LEU A 180 14.89 15.53 -13.10
N PRO A 181 16.05 14.93 -13.41
CA PRO A 181 17.28 15.67 -13.56
C PRO A 181 17.30 16.42 -14.90
N GLU A 182 17.94 17.58 -14.93
CA GLU A 182 18.06 18.41 -16.15
C GLU A 182 18.93 17.73 -17.23
N ASP A 183 19.85 16.86 -16.83
CA ASP A 183 20.78 16.13 -17.71
C ASP A 183 20.21 14.80 -18.24
N ARG A 184 18.89 14.61 -18.14
CA ARG A 184 18.23 13.39 -18.58
C ARG A 184 18.39 13.19 -20.08
N LYS A 185 18.76 11.96 -20.47
CA LYS A 185 18.86 11.56 -21.87
C LYS A 185 17.54 10.97 -22.36
N GLU A 186 17.29 11.12 -23.66
CA GLU A 186 16.15 10.47 -24.31
C GLU A 186 16.21 8.96 -24.16
N LEU A 187 15.04 8.33 -23.96
CA LEU A 187 14.93 6.89 -23.87
C LEU A 187 15.16 6.24 -25.23
N ILE A 188 15.83 5.09 -25.21
CA ILE A 188 16.02 4.27 -26.38
C ILE A 188 14.70 3.59 -26.74
N ASN A 189 14.24 3.78 -27.98
CA ASN A 189 13.08 3.07 -28.50
C ASN A 189 13.46 1.64 -28.93
N THR A 190 13.29 0.68 -28.03
CA THR A 190 13.65 -0.73 -28.26
C THR A 190 12.89 -1.40 -29.40
N ASP A 191 11.69 -0.92 -29.74
CA ASP A 191 10.85 -1.52 -30.79
C ASP A 191 11.35 -1.21 -32.20
N ALA A 192 12.12 -0.13 -32.36
CA ALA A 192 12.63 0.34 -33.64
C ALA A 192 14.09 -0.07 -33.89
N MET A 193 14.72 -0.83 -32.99
CA MET A 193 16.15 -1.12 -33.06
C MET A 193 16.46 -2.48 -33.69
N VAL A 194 17.54 -2.47 -34.48
CA VAL A 194 18.20 -3.69 -34.96
C VAL A 194 19.18 -4.16 -33.87
N PRO A 195 19.04 -5.39 -33.33
CA PRO A 195 19.99 -5.93 -32.36
C PRO A 195 21.41 -5.96 -32.95
N SER A 196 22.39 -5.38 -32.25
CA SER A 196 23.80 -5.36 -32.67
C SER A 196 24.50 -6.72 -32.49
N GLY A 197 23.88 -7.64 -31.73
CA GLY A 197 24.37 -8.98 -31.46
C GLY A 197 23.54 -9.67 -30.37
N PRO A 198 23.80 -10.96 -30.09
CA PRO A 198 23.13 -11.66 -28.99
C PRO A 198 23.61 -11.15 -27.63
N THR A 199 22.71 -11.13 -26.64
CA THR A 199 23.11 -10.94 -25.23
C THR A 199 23.85 -12.19 -24.76
N ILE A 200 25.17 -12.09 -24.58
CA ILE A 200 26.00 -13.18 -24.05
C ILE A 200 25.92 -13.12 -22.53
N SER A 201 25.39 -14.16 -21.91
CA SER A 201 25.44 -14.38 -20.46
C SER A 201 26.31 -15.60 -20.19
N SER A 202 27.26 -15.47 -19.26
CA SER A 202 28.05 -16.61 -18.77
C SER A 202 27.61 -16.97 -17.35
N ASN A 203 27.50 -18.27 -17.07
CA ASN A 203 27.14 -18.84 -15.77
C ASN A 203 28.36 -19.39 -15.04
N ASP A 204 29.55 -18.83 -15.27
CA ASP A 204 30.81 -19.32 -14.69
C ASP A 204 30.81 -19.25 -13.16
N GLY A 205 30.36 -20.33 -12.52
CA GLY A 205 30.87 -20.77 -11.22
C GLY A 205 29.88 -20.91 -10.06
N LYS A 206 28.59 -20.54 -10.17
CA LYS A 206 27.66 -20.68 -9.03
C LYS A 206 26.27 -21.19 -9.42
N LYS A 207 25.82 -22.23 -8.72
CA LYS A 207 24.45 -22.76 -8.81
C LYS A 207 23.51 -21.86 -8.00
N ALA A 208 22.85 -20.91 -8.64
CA ALA A 208 21.82 -20.07 -8.02
C ALA A 208 20.41 -20.54 -8.44
N GLN A 209 19.60 -21.02 -7.50
CA GLN A 209 18.19 -21.32 -7.76
C GLN A 209 17.35 -20.04 -7.57
N ASN A 210 17.31 -19.19 -8.58
CA ASN A 210 16.47 -18.00 -8.55
C ASN A 210 14.99 -18.34 -8.73
N ARG A 211 14.13 -17.53 -8.10
CA ARG A 211 12.70 -17.55 -8.38
C ARG A 211 12.48 -17.06 -9.80
N THR A 212 11.41 -17.51 -10.45
CA THR A 212 10.97 -16.87 -11.70
C THR A 212 10.49 -15.47 -11.38
N TYR A 213 11.21 -14.46 -11.87
CA TYR A 213 10.82 -13.06 -11.79
C TYR A 213 10.27 -12.59 -13.13
N GLN A 214 9.34 -11.65 -13.09
CA GLN A 214 8.77 -10.99 -14.26
C GLN A 214 9.42 -9.62 -14.46
N ASP A 215 9.28 -9.08 -15.67
CA ASP A 215 9.60 -7.68 -15.99
C ASP A 215 11.08 -7.31 -15.78
N LEU A 216 11.98 -8.29 -15.86
CA LEU A 216 13.42 -8.09 -15.74
C LEU A 216 14.01 -7.31 -16.92
N LEU A 217 15.16 -6.69 -16.70
CA LEU A 217 15.99 -6.13 -17.77
C LEU A 217 16.47 -7.26 -18.69
N LYS A 218 16.56 -7.00 -20.00
CA LYS A 218 16.91 -8.03 -21.00
C LYS A 218 18.23 -7.77 -21.72
N ASN A 219 18.65 -6.51 -21.77
CA ASN A 219 19.80 -6.06 -22.58
C ASN A 219 20.29 -4.67 -22.11
N PRO A 220 21.43 -4.17 -22.64
CA PRO A 220 21.96 -2.87 -22.28
C PRO A 220 21.06 -1.66 -22.57
N ASN A 221 20.13 -1.76 -23.53
CA ASN A 221 19.16 -0.67 -23.77
C ASN A 221 18.13 -0.59 -22.63
N ASP A 222 17.70 -1.74 -22.11
CA ASP A 222 16.84 -1.79 -20.92
C ASP A 222 17.56 -1.22 -19.70
N GLU A 223 18.86 -1.51 -19.52
CA GLU A 223 19.68 -0.89 -18.46
C GLU A 223 19.73 0.63 -18.57
N PHE A 224 20.03 1.13 -19.77
CA PHE A 224 20.08 2.55 -20.04
C PHE A 224 18.72 3.21 -19.74
N ASN A 225 17.63 2.63 -20.26
CA ASN A 225 16.29 3.16 -20.05
C ASN A 225 15.88 3.10 -18.57
N PHE A 226 16.18 2.00 -17.88
CA PHE A 226 15.94 1.85 -16.45
C PHE A 226 16.66 2.96 -15.67
N GLU A 227 17.94 3.18 -15.95
CA GLU A 227 18.72 4.21 -15.30
C GLU A 227 18.16 5.61 -15.57
N GLN A 228 17.85 5.95 -16.83
CA GLN A 228 17.27 7.26 -17.15
C GLN A 228 15.91 7.49 -16.46
N LEU A 229 15.14 6.44 -16.20
CA LEU A 229 13.86 6.52 -15.49
C LEU A 229 14.02 6.51 -13.96
N ALA A 230 15.10 5.93 -13.44
CA ALA A 230 15.38 5.83 -12.02
C ALA A 230 16.11 7.07 -11.45
N ARG A 231 16.89 7.77 -12.29
CA ARG A 231 17.64 8.97 -11.88
C ARG A 231 16.72 10.11 -11.47
N SER A 232 17.05 10.76 -10.36
CA SER A 232 16.41 11.97 -9.87
C SER A 232 17.40 12.82 -9.08
N SER A 233 17.20 14.13 -9.03
CA SER A 233 17.80 14.99 -8.00
C SER A 233 16.82 15.13 -6.83
N LEU A 234 17.32 15.39 -5.62
CA LEU A 234 16.45 15.68 -4.47
C LEU A 234 16.33 17.17 -4.26
N HIS A 235 15.11 17.67 -4.20
CA HIS A 235 14.82 19.09 -3.98
C HIS A 235 14.01 19.28 -2.71
N ARG A 236 14.38 20.31 -1.93
CA ARG A 236 13.54 20.84 -0.86
C ARG A 236 12.57 21.84 -1.49
N VAL A 237 11.28 21.57 -1.34
CA VAL A 237 10.21 22.45 -1.83
C VAL A 237 9.47 23.04 -0.65
N SER A 238 9.46 24.37 -0.55
CA SER A 238 8.72 25.09 0.49
C SER A 238 7.22 25.03 0.22
N LEU A 239 6.40 25.38 1.22
CA LEU A 239 4.96 25.48 1.01
C LEU A 239 4.59 26.59 0.02
N SER A 240 5.43 27.58 -0.28
CA SER A 240 5.13 28.56 -1.34
C SER A 240 5.41 28.02 -2.75
N GLY A 241 6.06 26.86 -2.89
CA GLY A 241 6.46 26.28 -4.17
C GLY A 241 7.89 26.61 -4.58
N GLU A 242 8.65 27.32 -3.74
CA GLU A 242 10.08 27.56 -3.98
C GLU A 242 10.85 26.25 -3.82
N ALA A 243 11.64 25.89 -4.83
CA ALA A 243 12.41 24.66 -4.86
C ALA A 243 13.92 24.96 -4.85
N SER A 244 14.65 24.28 -3.97
CA SER A 244 16.12 24.32 -3.92
C SER A 244 16.72 22.92 -3.95
N LEU A 245 17.87 22.77 -4.61
CA LEU A 245 18.58 21.51 -4.66
C LEU A 245 19.06 21.12 -3.26
N TRP A 246 18.73 19.90 -2.85
CA TRP A 246 19.16 19.30 -1.58
C TRP A 246 20.22 18.21 -1.80
N LYS A 247 20.09 17.43 -2.89
CA LYS A 247 21.10 16.45 -3.30
C LYS A 247 21.13 16.26 -4.80
N GLU A 248 22.36 16.11 -5.31
CA GLU A 248 22.67 15.84 -6.72
C GLU A 248 21.97 14.61 -7.29
N THR A 249 21.99 14.48 -8.61
CA THR A 249 21.35 13.38 -9.33
C THR A 249 21.92 12.01 -8.96
N ASP A 250 21.06 11.09 -8.53
CA ASP A 250 21.36 9.67 -8.28
C ASP A 250 20.08 8.83 -8.47
N MET A 251 20.16 7.50 -8.35
CA MET A 251 19.00 6.60 -8.39
C MET A 251 18.42 6.39 -6.99
N TYR A 252 17.69 7.39 -6.49
CA TYR A 252 17.10 7.36 -5.15
C TYR A 252 15.98 6.34 -5.00
N ARG A 253 16.24 5.27 -4.24
CA ARG A 253 15.28 4.21 -3.94
C ARG A 253 14.40 4.52 -2.73
N SER A 254 14.98 5.05 -1.65
CA SER A 254 14.22 5.35 -0.42
C SER A 254 14.80 6.55 0.32
N ILE A 255 13.92 7.29 0.99
CA ILE A 255 14.22 8.48 1.77
C ILE A 255 13.41 8.38 3.07
N SER A 256 14.06 8.54 4.22
CA SER A 256 13.40 8.42 5.52
C SER A 256 14.05 9.36 6.55
N PHE A 257 13.26 10.28 7.10
CA PHE A 257 13.70 11.17 8.17
C PHE A 257 13.75 10.44 9.52
N SER A 258 14.73 10.78 10.35
CA SER A 258 14.72 10.41 11.77
C SER A 258 13.47 10.99 12.46
N PRO A 259 12.97 10.38 13.54
CA PRO A 259 11.79 10.86 14.25
C PRO A 259 11.84 12.35 14.64
N ASP A 260 13.01 12.84 15.06
CA ASP A 260 13.26 14.27 15.34
C ASP A 260 13.51 15.15 14.10
N GLY A 261 13.69 14.54 12.92
CA GLY A 261 14.02 15.20 11.66
C GLY A 261 15.45 15.73 11.54
N ALA A 262 16.36 15.42 12.47
CA ALA A 262 17.74 15.87 12.44
C ALA A 262 18.56 15.19 11.32
N TYR A 263 18.18 13.96 10.95
CA TYR A 263 18.87 13.16 9.94
C TYR A 263 17.92 12.64 8.87
N VAL A 264 18.48 12.35 7.69
CA VAL A 264 17.79 11.72 6.57
C VAL A 264 18.57 10.49 6.13
N MET A 265 17.97 9.32 6.27
CA MET A 265 18.48 8.07 5.71
C MET A 265 18.04 7.96 4.26
N VAL A 266 19.01 7.77 3.36
CA VAL A 266 18.80 7.68 1.91
C VAL A 266 19.43 6.41 1.39
N VAL A 267 18.67 5.67 0.58
CA VAL A 267 19.14 4.49 -0.14
C VAL A 267 19.20 4.81 -1.63
N THR A 268 20.36 4.65 -2.25
CA THR A 268 20.53 4.76 -3.70
C THR A 268 20.83 3.40 -4.32
N LEU A 269 20.37 3.19 -5.56
CA LEU A 269 20.79 2.06 -6.40
C LEU A 269 22.14 2.36 -7.03
N ASP A 270 22.92 1.33 -7.31
CA ASP A 270 24.20 1.44 -8.00
C ASP A 270 24.35 0.33 -9.04
N ARG A 271 25.33 0.48 -9.94
CA ARG A 271 25.70 -0.54 -10.94
C ARG A 271 26.60 -1.61 -10.31
N PRO A 272 26.72 -2.82 -10.90
CA PRO A 272 26.04 -3.30 -12.11
C PRO A 272 24.57 -3.69 -11.87
N PHE A 273 23.74 -3.56 -12.91
CA PHE A 273 22.38 -4.12 -12.93
C PHE A 273 22.40 -5.60 -13.31
N SER A 274 21.25 -6.26 -13.16
CA SER A 274 21.09 -7.68 -13.46
C SER A 274 19.91 -7.95 -14.38
N TYR A 275 20.06 -8.99 -15.21
CA TYR A 275 19.02 -9.57 -16.05
C TYR A 275 18.31 -10.76 -15.39
N LEU A 276 18.76 -11.17 -14.20
CA LEU A 276 18.28 -12.36 -13.49
C LEU A 276 17.42 -12.02 -12.27
N VAL A 277 17.58 -10.81 -11.73
CA VAL A 277 16.88 -10.36 -10.53
C VAL A 277 16.29 -8.95 -10.71
N PRO A 278 15.20 -8.62 -10.00
CA PRO A 278 14.62 -7.30 -10.04
C PRO A 278 15.46 -6.26 -9.27
N TYR A 279 15.15 -4.98 -9.48
CA TYR A 279 15.92 -3.82 -9.03
C TYR A 279 16.18 -3.77 -7.52
N TYR A 280 15.29 -4.36 -6.71
CA TYR A 280 15.47 -4.38 -5.26
C TYR A 280 16.64 -5.26 -4.80
N ARG A 281 17.23 -6.04 -5.73
CA ARG A 281 18.46 -6.82 -5.56
C ARG A 281 19.69 -6.24 -6.27
N PHE A 282 19.54 -5.13 -6.99
CA PHE A 282 20.69 -4.41 -7.53
C PHE A 282 21.53 -3.85 -6.37
N PRO A 283 22.82 -3.53 -6.63
CA PRO A 283 23.66 -2.90 -5.63
C PRO A 283 22.99 -1.67 -5.02
N THR A 284 23.20 -1.46 -3.72
CA THR A 284 22.68 -0.28 -3.02
C THR A 284 23.69 0.33 -2.07
N LYS A 285 23.55 1.64 -1.84
CA LYS A 285 24.27 2.36 -0.80
C LYS A 285 23.28 3.02 0.14
N THR A 286 23.39 2.73 1.43
CA THR A 286 22.59 3.35 2.49
C THR A 286 23.45 4.39 3.20
N ARG A 287 23.04 5.65 3.13
CA ARG A 287 23.74 6.80 3.73
C ARG A 287 22.81 7.60 4.61
N VAL A 288 23.36 8.15 5.68
CA VAL A 288 22.69 9.10 6.56
C VAL A 288 23.29 10.47 6.32
N TYR A 289 22.41 11.43 6.09
CA TYR A 289 22.74 12.84 5.93
C TYR A 289 22.16 13.64 7.10
N SER A 290 22.70 14.81 7.38
CA SER A 290 21.99 15.82 8.18
C SER A 290 20.75 16.30 7.44
N LYS A 291 19.83 16.95 8.14
CA LYS A 291 18.66 17.61 7.53
C LYS A 291 19.02 18.59 6.39
N ASP A 292 20.24 19.11 6.36
CA ASP A 292 20.73 20.07 5.37
C ASP A 292 21.49 19.41 4.21
N GLY A 293 21.58 18.07 4.15
CA GLY A 293 22.17 17.33 3.04
C GLY A 293 23.65 16.96 3.18
N THR A 294 24.28 17.33 4.30
CA THR A 294 25.68 16.99 4.61
C THR A 294 25.79 15.51 4.97
N LEU A 295 26.74 14.79 4.37
CA LEU A 295 26.97 13.37 4.68
C LEU A 295 27.43 13.21 6.13
N VAL A 296 26.73 12.38 6.88
CA VAL A 296 27.08 12.01 8.26
C VAL A 296 27.74 10.63 8.27
N LYS A 297 27.11 9.65 7.61
CA LYS A 297 27.60 8.26 7.62
C LYS A 297 27.21 7.50 6.35
N THR A 298 28.13 6.69 5.82
CA THR A 298 27.77 5.56 4.95
C THR A 298 27.60 4.33 5.83
N LEU A 299 26.37 3.83 5.97
CA LEU A 299 26.04 2.72 6.86
C LEU A 299 26.34 1.37 6.24
N LEU A 300 25.97 1.23 4.96
CA LEU A 300 25.94 -0.06 4.30
C LEU A 300 26.08 0.11 2.80
N GLU A 301 26.95 -0.71 2.22
CA GLU A 301 27.00 -0.94 0.78
C GLU A 301 26.70 -2.42 0.55
N VAL A 302 25.71 -2.68 -0.31
CA VAL A 302 25.27 -4.03 -0.63
C VAL A 302 25.62 -4.28 -2.10
N PRO A 303 26.39 -5.32 -2.44
CA PRO A 303 26.67 -5.66 -3.83
C PRO A 303 25.43 -6.26 -4.50
N LEU A 304 25.55 -6.57 -5.80
CA LEU A 304 24.50 -7.24 -6.56
C LEU A 304 24.16 -8.59 -5.93
N ILE A 305 22.87 -8.89 -5.74
CA ILE A 305 22.39 -10.13 -5.11
C ILE A 305 21.70 -11.03 -6.15
N GLU A 306 22.48 -11.81 -6.89
CA GLU A 306 21.96 -12.83 -7.81
C GLU A 306 21.88 -14.21 -7.17
N ASP A 307 22.72 -14.49 -6.18
CA ASP A 307 22.74 -15.71 -5.40
C ASP A 307 22.32 -15.44 -3.95
N LEU A 308 21.32 -16.19 -3.48
CA LEU A 308 21.00 -16.35 -2.07
C LEU A 308 20.95 -17.84 -1.74
N PRO A 309 21.07 -18.22 -0.46
CA PRO A 309 20.80 -19.59 -0.03
C PRO A 309 19.46 -20.11 -0.55
N LYS A 310 19.35 -21.42 -0.73
CA LYS A 310 18.14 -22.04 -1.26
C LYS A 310 17.03 -22.04 -0.21
N GLY A 311 15.85 -21.55 -0.58
CA GLY A 311 14.63 -21.71 0.21
C GLY A 311 13.82 -20.43 0.33
N ARG A 312 12.59 -20.57 0.82
CA ARG A 312 11.85 -19.42 1.35
C ARG A 312 12.51 -19.01 2.68
N MET A 313 12.51 -17.72 3.02
CA MET A 313 13.22 -17.16 4.19
C MET A 313 14.76 -17.09 4.08
N ALA A 314 15.30 -17.29 2.88
CA ALA A 314 16.70 -17.01 2.62
C ALA A 314 16.97 -15.52 2.65
N GLU A 315 18.02 -15.14 3.37
CA GLU A 315 18.43 -13.75 3.57
C GLU A 315 19.89 -13.56 3.19
N ARG A 316 20.28 -12.31 2.94
CA ARG A 316 21.71 -11.97 2.84
C ARG A 316 22.34 -11.92 4.23
N THR A 317 23.65 -12.13 4.28
CA THR A 317 24.43 -11.90 5.49
C THR A 317 24.65 -10.41 5.77
N GLY A 318 25.06 -10.08 7.00
CA GLY A 318 25.34 -8.71 7.44
C GLY A 318 24.11 -7.92 7.84
N MET A 319 24.29 -6.62 8.06
CA MET A 319 23.25 -5.66 8.49
C MET A 319 22.11 -5.59 7.48
N ARG A 320 20.87 -5.88 7.87
CA ARG A 320 19.66 -5.78 7.04
C ARG A 320 18.48 -5.15 7.79
N ASP A 321 17.41 -4.84 7.06
CA ASP A 321 16.18 -4.23 7.60
C ASP A 321 16.43 -3.01 8.48
N ILE A 322 17.27 -2.10 7.96
CA ILE A 322 17.64 -0.86 8.65
C ILE A 322 16.41 0.05 8.73
N SER A 323 16.06 0.50 9.92
CA SER A 323 14.98 1.46 10.14
C SER A 323 15.28 2.39 11.32
N TRP A 324 14.54 3.50 11.40
CA TRP A 324 14.57 4.36 12.59
C TRP A 324 13.78 3.72 13.74
N ARG A 325 14.30 3.87 14.96
CA ARG A 325 13.62 3.53 16.20
C ARG A 325 12.61 4.62 16.56
N SER A 326 11.32 4.31 16.43
CA SER A 326 10.25 5.32 16.43
C SER A 326 10.04 6.05 17.76
N ASP A 327 10.42 5.46 18.90
CA ASP A 327 10.32 6.05 20.25
C ASP A 327 11.57 6.84 20.68
N LYS A 328 12.57 6.99 19.80
CA LYS A 328 13.79 7.76 20.05
C LYS A 328 14.00 8.83 18.97
N PRO A 329 14.74 9.91 19.28
CA PRO A 329 14.93 11.01 18.33
C PRO A 329 15.67 10.59 17.06
N SER A 330 16.81 9.88 17.21
CA SER A 330 17.76 9.60 16.14
C SER A 330 18.57 8.31 16.38
N SER A 331 17.88 7.20 16.57
CA SER A 331 18.51 5.87 16.71
C SER A 331 18.05 4.96 15.57
N LEU A 332 18.99 4.21 15.00
CA LEU A 332 18.71 3.19 13.99
C LEU A 332 18.65 1.81 14.63
N VAL A 333 17.90 0.92 14.00
CA VAL A 333 17.95 -0.52 14.27
C VAL A 333 18.19 -1.31 13.00
N TYR A 334 18.79 -2.48 13.15
CA TYR A 334 18.99 -3.42 12.05
C TYR A 334 19.08 -4.85 12.56
N ALA A 335 18.83 -5.81 11.68
CA ALA A 335 18.96 -7.24 11.95
C ALA A 335 20.20 -7.85 11.30
N VAL A 336 20.69 -8.97 11.85
CA VAL A 336 21.74 -9.83 11.29
C VAL A 336 21.28 -11.28 11.36
N ALA A 337 21.38 -12.00 10.24
CA ALA A 337 21.06 -13.43 10.18
C ALA A 337 22.15 -14.29 10.83
N LEU A 338 21.78 -15.06 11.86
CA LEU A 338 22.68 -15.90 12.65
C LEU A 338 22.91 -17.30 12.06
N ASP A 339 22.04 -17.74 11.17
CA ASP A 339 22.20 -18.95 10.36
C ASP A 339 22.96 -18.67 9.03
N GLY A 340 23.60 -17.50 8.92
CA GLY A 340 24.25 -17.07 7.68
C GLY A 340 23.26 -16.86 6.52
N GLY A 341 21.98 -16.65 6.82
CA GLY A 341 20.92 -16.43 5.84
C GLY A 341 20.37 -17.71 5.21
N ASP A 342 20.85 -18.89 5.60
CA ASP A 342 20.44 -20.18 5.05
C ASP A 342 19.31 -20.79 5.88
N PRO A 343 18.08 -20.87 5.34
CA PRO A 343 16.94 -21.39 6.10
C PRO A 343 17.04 -22.89 6.39
N ALA A 344 17.95 -23.63 5.72
CA ALA A 344 18.18 -25.05 5.99
C ALA A 344 19.12 -25.30 7.18
N LYS A 345 19.86 -24.29 7.64
CA LYS A 345 20.70 -24.41 8.84
C LYS A 345 19.83 -24.27 10.08
N GLU A 346 19.93 -25.24 10.97
CA GLU A 346 19.24 -25.22 12.26
C GLU A 346 20.09 -24.49 13.30
N VAL A 347 19.51 -23.47 13.93
CA VAL A 347 20.11 -22.62 14.95
C VAL A 347 19.04 -22.27 16.00
N ALA A 348 19.45 -21.96 17.22
CA ALA A 348 18.51 -21.59 18.29
C ALA A 348 17.79 -20.25 18.02
N PHE A 349 18.50 -19.30 17.40
CA PHE A 349 17.99 -18.00 17.01
C PHE A 349 18.40 -17.73 15.58
N ARG A 350 17.46 -17.32 14.73
CA ARG A 350 17.76 -17.05 13.33
C ARG A 350 18.25 -15.64 13.09
N ASP A 351 17.83 -14.67 13.91
CA ASP A 351 18.29 -13.29 13.80
C ASP A 351 18.65 -12.65 15.15
N GLU A 352 19.55 -11.68 15.08
CA GLU A 352 19.92 -10.77 16.16
C GLU A 352 19.72 -9.32 15.70
N ILE A 353 19.10 -8.51 16.55
CA ILE A 353 18.76 -7.12 16.28
C ILE A 353 19.68 -6.23 17.09
N PHE A 354 20.19 -5.19 16.44
CA PHE A 354 21.12 -4.21 17.00
C PHE A 354 20.52 -2.81 16.94
N GLU A 355 20.83 -1.99 17.95
CA GLU A 355 20.56 -0.55 18.00
C GLU A 355 21.85 0.23 17.78
N LEU A 356 21.77 1.30 17.00
CA LEU A 356 22.87 2.17 16.64
C LEU A 356 22.47 3.64 16.85
N GLU A 357 23.09 4.30 17.82
CA GLU A 357 22.82 5.71 18.12
C GLU A 357 23.65 6.64 17.22
N ALA A 358 23.16 7.85 16.96
CA ALA A 358 23.93 8.88 16.27
C ALA A 358 25.29 9.13 16.97
N PRO A 359 26.41 9.32 16.24
CA PRO A 359 26.54 9.51 14.79
C PRO A 359 26.66 8.22 13.97
N PHE A 360 26.17 7.10 14.50
CA PHE A 360 26.01 5.82 13.82
C PHE A 360 27.33 5.07 13.57
N ASP A 361 28.20 5.06 14.58
CA ASP A 361 29.50 4.39 14.56
C ASP A 361 29.50 3.01 15.22
N GLY A 362 30.39 2.14 14.75
CA GLY A 362 30.58 0.80 15.30
C GLY A 362 29.52 -0.22 14.86
N LYS A 363 29.37 -1.29 15.65
CA LYS A 363 28.46 -2.43 15.37
C LYS A 363 27.14 -2.35 16.15
N GLY A 364 26.86 -1.22 16.79
CA GLY A 364 25.70 -1.08 17.67
C GLY A 364 25.69 -2.03 18.87
N ARG A 365 24.63 -1.93 19.66
CA ARG A 365 24.35 -2.77 20.84
C ARG A 365 23.29 -3.80 20.47
N SER A 366 23.54 -5.08 20.76
CA SER A 366 22.52 -6.13 20.61
C SER A 366 21.36 -5.88 21.59
N ILE A 367 20.13 -5.95 21.11
CA ILE A 367 18.92 -5.68 21.90
C ILE A 367 17.91 -6.83 21.92
N LEU A 368 17.94 -7.73 20.93
CA LEU A 368 16.98 -8.84 20.82
C LEU A 368 17.52 -9.96 19.92
N LYS A 369 17.15 -11.20 20.22
CA LYS A 369 17.28 -12.34 19.29
C LYS A 369 15.91 -12.97 19.06
N THR A 370 15.62 -13.37 17.83
CA THR A 370 14.37 -14.04 17.46
C THR A 370 14.61 -15.48 17.06
N ILE A 371 13.67 -16.37 17.40
CA ILE A 371 13.73 -17.79 17.05
C ILE A 371 13.58 -17.94 15.53
N ASN A 372 12.56 -17.32 14.95
CA ASN A 372 12.38 -17.28 13.49
C ASN A 372 12.99 -16.00 12.90
N ARG A 373 12.63 -15.68 11.64
CA ARG A 373 13.10 -14.47 10.97
C ARG A 373 12.37 -13.25 11.50
N TYR A 374 13.15 -12.26 11.91
CA TYR A 374 12.71 -10.93 12.27
C TYR A 374 11.77 -10.33 11.22
N SER A 375 10.63 -9.80 11.67
CA SER A 375 9.62 -9.19 10.80
C SER A 375 9.14 -7.81 11.24
N GLY A 376 9.73 -7.22 12.29
CA GLY A 376 9.42 -5.86 12.71
C GLY A 376 9.39 -5.66 14.23
N ILE A 377 9.41 -4.39 14.65
CA ILE A 377 9.24 -3.96 16.05
C ILE A 377 8.22 -2.82 16.08
N ILE A 378 7.23 -2.93 16.96
CA ILE A 378 6.44 -1.79 17.43
C ILE A 378 7.12 -1.28 18.70
N TRP A 379 7.67 -0.08 18.60
CA TRP A 379 8.31 0.60 19.72
C TRP A 379 7.28 1.13 20.69
N GLY A 380 7.49 1.00 21.99
CA GLY A 380 6.62 1.61 23.01
C GLY A 380 7.34 2.73 23.73
N ASN A 381 8.35 2.36 24.52
CA ASN A 381 9.20 3.28 25.25
C ASN A 381 10.56 2.62 25.55
N ASN A 382 11.40 3.31 26.32
CA ASN A 382 12.72 2.82 26.72
C ASN A 382 12.71 1.43 27.37
N GLN A 383 11.62 1.03 28.04
CA GLN A 383 11.53 -0.23 28.79
C GLN A 383 10.68 -1.29 28.11
N MET A 384 10.02 -0.97 26.99
CA MET A 384 9.04 -1.87 26.39
C MET A 384 8.90 -1.69 24.89
N ALA A 385 9.06 -2.80 24.17
CA ALA A 385 8.78 -2.91 22.76
C ALA A 385 8.21 -4.29 22.43
N VAL A 386 7.46 -4.36 21.33
CA VAL A 386 6.88 -5.60 20.81
C VAL A 386 7.59 -5.97 19.52
N ALA A 387 8.23 -7.12 19.46
CA ALA A 387 8.86 -7.62 18.24
C ALA A 387 8.07 -8.80 17.66
N TYR A 388 8.18 -8.96 16.34
CA TYR A 388 7.55 -10.03 15.61
C TYR A 388 8.60 -10.85 14.87
N ASP A 389 8.34 -12.15 14.80
CA ASP A 389 9.02 -13.03 13.88
C ASP A 389 8.05 -13.82 13.01
N TYR A 390 8.58 -14.40 11.95
CA TYR A 390 7.82 -15.17 11.00
C TYR A 390 8.67 -16.29 10.39
N TRP A 391 8.07 -17.46 10.19
CA TRP A 391 8.69 -18.58 9.50
C TRP A 391 7.76 -19.18 8.46
N TRP A 392 8.17 -19.08 7.19
CA TRP A 392 7.34 -19.60 6.11
C TRP A 392 7.13 -21.11 6.24
N ASN A 393 8.18 -21.90 6.45
CA ASN A 393 8.14 -23.35 6.20
C ASN A 393 7.06 -24.10 6.98
N ASN A 394 6.89 -23.79 8.26
CA ASN A 394 5.84 -24.35 9.14
C ASN A 394 4.72 -23.36 9.43
N ARG A 395 4.69 -22.22 8.72
CA ARG A 395 3.68 -21.17 8.85
C ARG A 395 3.64 -20.55 10.25
N ASN A 396 4.75 -20.56 10.98
CA ASN A 396 4.82 -20.08 12.36
C ASN A 396 5.04 -18.57 12.42
N THR A 397 4.50 -17.93 13.46
CA THR A 397 4.82 -16.57 13.85
C THR A 397 4.85 -16.48 15.38
N LYS A 398 5.77 -15.68 15.91
CA LYS A 398 5.86 -15.38 17.33
C LYS A 398 5.86 -13.88 17.58
N THR A 399 5.31 -13.51 18.72
CA THR A 399 5.32 -12.13 19.23
C THR A 399 6.07 -12.09 20.55
N TYR A 400 7.02 -11.16 20.65
CA TYR A 400 7.91 -10.99 21.79
C TYR A 400 7.64 -9.64 22.45
N ILE A 401 7.57 -9.62 23.79
CA ILE A 401 7.70 -8.39 24.57
C ILE A 401 9.10 -8.37 25.18
N PHE A 402 9.81 -7.27 25.03
CA PHE A 402 11.17 -7.12 25.54
C PHE A 402 11.48 -5.69 25.99
N ASN A 403 12.52 -5.57 26.81
CA ASN A 403 13.03 -4.28 27.28
C ASN A 403 14.20 -3.85 26.38
N PRO A 404 14.02 -2.84 25.52
CA PRO A 404 15.07 -2.43 24.60
C PRO A 404 16.26 -1.76 25.30
N SER A 405 16.10 -1.25 26.53
CA SER A 405 17.22 -0.66 27.30
C SER A 405 18.06 -1.68 28.06
N ASP A 406 17.55 -2.89 28.29
CA ASP A 406 18.26 -3.93 29.03
C ASP A 406 18.19 -5.28 28.31
N ALA A 407 19.22 -5.56 27.51
CA ALA A 407 19.34 -6.81 26.76
C ALA A 407 19.67 -8.03 27.64
N ALA A 408 20.02 -7.84 28.93
CA ALA A 408 20.20 -8.95 29.86
C ALA A 408 18.84 -9.54 30.30
N GLN A 409 17.77 -8.75 30.23
CA GLN A 409 16.41 -9.23 30.44
C GLN A 409 15.95 -10.07 29.24
N SER A 410 15.69 -11.35 29.46
CA SER A 410 15.21 -12.23 28.40
C SER A 410 13.83 -11.78 27.86
N PRO A 411 13.65 -11.75 26.53
CA PRO A 411 12.35 -11.44 25.92
C PRO A 411 11.31 -12.50 26.30
N LYS A 412 10.04 -12.10 26.36
CA LYS A 412 8.90 -12.97 26.66
C LYS A 412 8.06 -13.20 25.41
N ILE A 413 7.89 -14.46 25.03
CA ILE A 413 7.01 -14.85 23.93
C ILE A 413 5.57 -14.87 24.46
N ILE A 414 4.71 -14.03 23.90
CA ILE A 414 3.29 -13.93 24.28
C ILE A 414 2.35 -14.63 23.30
N THR A 415 2.84 -14.89 22.10
CA THR A 415 2.12 -15.59 21.04
C THR A 415 3.12 -16.49 20.32
N ASP A 416 2.72 -17.74 20.09
CA ASP A 416 3.44 -18.71 19.26
C ASP A 416 2.39 -19.55 18.52
N ARG A 417 2.24 -19.31 17.22
CA ARG A 417 1.10 -19.86 16.48
C ARG A 417 1.39 -20.12 15.01
N ASN A 418 0.52 -20.91 14.38
CA ASN A 418 0.44 -21.00 12.93
C ASN A 418 -0.44 -19.87 12.41
N TYR A 419 0.11 -18.92 11.65
CA TYR A 419 -0.65 -17.74 11.20
C TYR A 419 -1.82 -18.09 10.25
N GLN A 420 -1.89 -19.33 9.73
CA GLN A 420 -3.04 -19.79 8.93
C GLN A 420 -4.24 -20.23 9.80
N ASP A 421 -4.03 -20.50 11.10
CA ASP A 421 -5.11 -20.76 12.04
C ASP A 421 -5.73 -19.44 12.49
N VAL A 422 -6.62 -18.89 11.68
CA VAL A 422 -7.25 -17.58 11.93
C VAL A 422 -8.11 -17.52 13.21
N TYR A 423 -8.46 -18.66 13.83
CA TYR A 423 -9.26 -18.69 15.06
C TYR A 423 -8.43 -18.37 16.31
N SER A 424 -7.13 -18.68 16.30
CA SER A 424 -6.22 -18.34 17.40
C SER A 424 -5.46 -17.02 17.18
N ASP A 425 -5.93 -16.18 16.26
CA ASP A 425 -5.34 -14.86 16.02
C ASP A 425 -5.55 -13.93 17.25
N PRO A 426 -4.47 -13.47 17.91
CA PRO A 426 -4.59 -12.59 19.07
C PRO A 426 -4.96 -11.15 18.71
N GLY A 427 -5.02 -10.80 17.43
CA GLY A 427 -5.13 -9.43 16.94
C GLY A 427 -3.78 -8.68 16.92
N ASP A 428 -3.83 -7.47 16.38
CA ASP A 428 -2.70 -6.55 16.25
C ASP A 428 -2.70 -5.50 17.36
N PHE A 429 -1.51 -5.07 17.76
CA PHE A 429 -1.38 -4.02 18.77
C PHE A 429 -1.85 -2.67 18.21
N ALA A 430 -2.70 -1.98 18.97
CA ALA A 430 -3.06 -0.60 18.69
C ALA A 430 -1.83 0.31 18.85
N THR A 431 -1.73 1.32 18.00
CA THR A 431 -0.64 2.30 18.02
C THR A 431 -1.18 3.71 18.22
N GLN A 432 -0.31 4.62 18.64
CA GLN A 432 -0.59 6.04 18.76
C GLN A 432 0.65 6.85 18.39
N ARG A 433 0.46 8.07 17.93
CA ARG A 433 1.54 9.01 17.66
C ARG A 433 2.17 9.57 18.94
N ASN A 434 3.50 9.56 18.98
CA ASN A 434 4.29 10.15 20.08
C ASN A 434 4.63 11.63 19.81
N GLU A 435 5.46 12.21 20.69
CA GLU A 435 5.99 13.57 20.57
C GLU A 435 6.80 13.83 19.30
N TYR A 436 7.39 12.79 18.71
CA TYR A 436 8.07 12.82 17.43
C TYR A 436 7.13 12.58 16.25
N GLY A 437 5.82 12.59 16.45
CA GLY A 437 4.87 12.40 15.37
C GLY A 437 4.99 11.06 14.65
N THR A 438 5.56 10.04 15.28
CA THR A 438 5.69 8.67 14.76
C THR A 438 4.82 7.71 15.57
N ASN A 439 4.39 6.61 14.95
CA ASN A 439 3.56 5.61 15.61
C ASN A 439 4.36 4.71 16.55
N VAL A 440 3.89 4.63 17.79
CA VAL A 440 4.40 3.77 18.87
C VAL A 440 3.24 3.00 19.49
N LEU A 441 3.53 2.02 20.35
CA LEU A 441 2.54 1.24 21.07
C LEU A 441 1.56 2.15 21.85
N ALA A 442 0.26 1.96 21.65
CA ALA A 442 -0.75 2.69 22.39
C ALA A 442 -0.83 2.14 23.82
N LEU A 443 -0.35 2.94 24.79
CA LEU A 443 -0.33 2.61 26.20
C LEU A 443 -1.26 3.53 26.98
N ASP A 444 -2.08 2.97 27.88
CA ASP A 444 -2.84 3.79 28.82
C ASP A 444 -1.95 4.31 29.98
N LYS A 445 -2.53 5.16 30.84
CA LYS A 445 -1.82 5.75 31.99
C LYS A 445 -1.29 4.71 32.99
N LYS A 446 -1.79 3.47 32.96
CA LYS A 446 -1.35 2.36 33.81
C LYS A 446 -0.33 1.46 33.10
N GLY A 447 -0.03 1.72 31.83
CA GLY A 447 0.91 0.95 31.02
C GLY A 447 0.28 -0.28 30.35
N TYR A 448 -1.05 -0.38 30.27
CA TYR A 448 -1.71 -1.45 29.52
C TYR A 448 -1.66 -1.16 28.02
N GLY A 449 -1.42 -2.21 27.23
CA GLY A 449 -1.57 -2.20 25.78
C GLY A 449 -2.95 -2.68 25.33
N TYR A 450 -3.22 -2.58 24.04
CA TYR A 450 -4.49 -2.98 23.44
C TYR A 450 -4.27 -3.76 22.15
N LEU A 451 -5.07 -4.81 21.94
CA LEU A 451 -5.06 -5.65 20.76
C LEU A 451 -6.41 -5.53 20.06
N MET A 452 -6.41 -5.40 18.74
CA MET A 452 -7.60 -5.41 17.89
C MET A 452 -7.52 -6.59 16.93
N GLY A 453 -8.55 -7.43 16.89
CA GLY A 453 -8.57 -8.59 16.00
C GLY A 453 -9.90 -8.79 15.31
N ASP A 454 -9.88 -9.49 14.17
CA ASP A 454 -11.07 -9.83 13.39
C ASP A 454 -11.98 -10.84 14.09
N GLY A 455 -11.43 -11.69 14.98
CA GLY A 455 -12.19 -12.62 15.80
C GLY A 455 -12.98 -13.66 15.01
N TYR A 456 -12.32 -14.33 14.06
CA TYR A 456 -12.92 -15.42 13.30
C TYR A 456 -13.28 -16.62 14.20
N THR A 457 -14.47 -17.18 13.99
CA THR A 457 -15.00 -18.37 14.67
C THR A 457 -15.77 -19.24 13.68
N GLU A 458 -16.24 -20.40 14.11
CA GLU A 458 -17.19 -21.23 13.34
C GLU A 458 -18.50 -20.50 12.99
N ASN A 459 -18.91 -19.55 13.84
CA ASN A 459 -20.14 -18.77 13.67
C ASN A 459 -19.94 -17.48 12.85
N GLY A 460 -18.74 -17.26 12.30
CA GLY A 460 -18.40 -16.06 11.53
C GLY A 460 -17.37 -15.15 12.22
N GLN A 461 -17.35 -13.89 11.80
CA GLN A 461 -16.36 -12.89 12.22
C GLN A 461 -16.94 -12.03 13.36
N PHE A 462 -16.27 -12.00 14.51
CA PHE A 462 -16.65 -11.21 15.69
C PHE A 462 -15.48 -10.32 16.16
N PRO A 463 -15.27 -9.15 15.51
CA PRO A 463 -14.13 -8.30 15.83
C PRO A 463 -14.10 -7.90 17.30
N PHE A 464 -12.90 -7.79 17.87
CA PHE A 464 -12.73 -7.58 19.31
C PHE A 464 -11.63 -6.59 19.64
N VAL A 465 -11.72 -6.04 20.85
CA VAL A 465 -10.62 -5.29 21.49
C VAL A 465 -10.31 -5.95 22.82
N ASP A 466 -9.07 -6.38 22.99
CA ASP A 466 -8.51 -6.86 24.25
C ASP A 466 -7.61 -5.78 24.84
N ARG A 467 -7.63 -5.64 26.18
CA ARG A 467 -6.57 -4.96 26.93
C ARG A 467 -5.59 -6.00 27.43
N ILE A 468 -4.30 -5.73 27.34
CA ILE A 468 -3.23 -6.63 27.79
C ILE A 468 -2.33 -5.95 28.83
N ASP A 469 -2.06 -6.64 29.93
CA ASP A 469 -0.97 -6.30 30.85
C ASP A 469 0.35 -6.76 30.24
N LEU A 470 1.26 -5.84 29.94
CA LEU A 470 2.52 -6.16 29.26
C LEU A 470 3.60 -6.68 30.23
N LYS A 471 3.29 -6.82 31.52
CA LYS A 471 4.15 -7.45 32.54
C LYS A 471 3.66 -8.87 32.87
N SER A 472 2.36 -9.06 33.10
CA SER A 472 1.79 -10.39 33.40
C SER A 472 1.32 -11.18 32.17
N PHE A 473 1.08 -10.48 31.06
CA PHE A 473 0.51 -10.99 29.81
C PHE A 473 -0.98 -11.38 29.90
N ASP A 474 -1.65 -11.03 31.00
CA ASP A 474 -3.08 -11.25 31.15
C ASP A 474 -3.86 -10.35 30.20
N LYS A 475 -4.85 -10.94 29.53
CA LYS A 475 -5.75 -10.25 28.62
C LYS A 475 -7.14 -10.12 29.23
N THR A 476 -7.76 -8.96 29.03
CA THR A 476 -9.17 -8.71 29.36
C THR A 476 -9.92 -8.29 28.10
N ARG A 477 -10.96 -9.04 27.74
CA ARG A 477 -11.86 -8.69 26.63
C ARG A 477 -12.67 -7.44 26.98
N LEU A 478 -12.39 -6.33 26.31
CA LEU A 478 -13.12 -5.07 26.51
C LEU A 478 -14.32 -4.93 25.57
N TYR A 479 -14.16 -5.41 24.34
CA TYR A 479 -15.18 -5.30 23.30
C TYR A 479 -15.23 -6.55 22.44
N THR A 480 -16.42 -6.97 22.05
CA THR A 480 -16.65 -7.92 20.96
C THR A 480 -17.86 -7.42 20.20
N SER A 481 -17.75 -7.36 18.87
CA SER A 481 -18.86 -6.98 18.03
C SER A 481 -20.02 -7.94 18.23
N LYS A 482 -21.22 -7.39 18.37
CA LYS A 482 -22.49 -8.15 18.47
C LYS A 482 -23.49 -7.70 17.41
N LEU A 483 -23.03 -7.05 16.35
CA LEU A 483 -23.90 -6.57 15.29
C LEU A 483 -24.42 -7.75 14.47
N SER A 484 -25.73 -7.97 14.50
CA SER A 484 -26.39 -8.98 13.68
C SER A 484 -26.66 -8.45 12.28
N GLY A 485 -26.42 -9.26 11.25
CA GLY A 485 -26.67 -8.91 9.85
C GLY A 485 -25.76 -7.82 9.27
N LYS A 486 -24.75 -7.38 10.01
CA LYS A 486 -23.78 -6.34 9.60
C LYS A 486 -22.36 -6.83 9.77
N LYS A 487 -21.47 -6.33 8.94
CA LYS A 487 -20.03 -6.49 9.11
C LYS A 487 -19.46 -5.25 9.76
N GLU A 488 -18.72 -5.43 10.85
CA GLU A 488 -17.92 -4.39 11.48
C GLU A 488 -16.44 -4.67 11.20
N ASN A 489 -15.69 -3.63 10.85
CA ASN A 489 -14.23 -3.69 10.79
C ASN A 489 -13.68 -2.66 11.77
N LEU A 490 -12.74 -3.06 12.63
CA LEU A 490 -12.04 -2.15 13.54
C LEU A 490 -10.89 -1.51 12.78
N MET A 491 -10.83 -0.18 12.77
CA MET A 491 -9.84 0.56 11.97
C MET A 491 -8.71 1.10 12.84
N ASP A 492 -9.03 1.62 14.03
CA ASP A 492 -8.06 2.16 14.98
C ASP A 492 -8.67 2.26 16.40
N TYR A 493 -7.83 2.24 17.44
CA TYR A 493 -8.25 2.47 18.82
C TYR A 493 -7.31 3.43 19.56
N ASN A 494 -7.85 4.58 19.96
CA ASN A 494 -7.18 5.53 20.83
C ASN A 494 -7.61 5.32 22.29
N PRO A 495 -6.78 4.69 23.15
CA PRO A 495 -7.14 4.41 24.54
C PRO A 495 -7.21 5.67 25.39
N SER A 496 -6.44 6.71 25.08
CA SER A 496 -6.44 7.96 25.85
C SER A 496 -7.77 8.71 25.76
N LYS A 497 -8.43 8.61 24.60
CA LYS A 497 -9.75 9.22 24.33
C LYS A 497 -10.91 8.22 24.53
N ASP A 498 -10.62 6.93 24.68
CA ASP A 498 -11.57 5.81 24.59
C ASP A 498 -12.41 5.89 23.30
N GLN A 499 -11.70 5.96 22.17
CA GLN A 499 -12.29 6.09 20.84
C GLN A 499 -11.83 4.94 19.94
N LEU A 500 -12.76 4.04 19.64
CA LEU A 500 -12.63 2.97 18.66
C LEU A 500 -13.25 3.43 17.34
N LEU A 501 -12.43 3.59 16.31
CA LEU A 501 -12.88 3.87 14.95
C LEU A 501 -13.29 2.56 14.29
N VAL A 502 -14.53 2.50 13.80
CA VAL A 502 -15.07 1.32 13.12
C VAL A 502 -15.69 1.70 11.79
N ARG A 503 -15.66 0.76 10.85
CA ARG A 503 -16.40 0.83 9.58
C ARG A 503 -17.46 -0.26 9.58
N ILE A 504 -18.73 0.13 9.46
CA ILE A 504 -19.87 -0.77 9.50
C ILE A 504 -20.56 -0.78 8.12
N GLU A 505 -20.87 -1.96 7.61
CA GLU A 505 -21.60 -2.17 6.35
C GLU A 505 -22.53 -3.39 6.45
N SER A 506 -23.50 -3.50 5.54
CA SER A 506 -24.40 -4.66 5.43
C SER A 506 -24.73 -4.93 3.95
N PRO A 507 -25.47 -6.00 3.61
CA PRO A 507 -25.95 -6.21 2.24
C PRO A 507 -26.76 -5.03 1.65
N SER A 508 -27.38 -4.20 2.49
CA SER A 508 -28.22 -3.06 2.09
C SER A 508 -27.72 -1.70 2.57
N GLU A 509 -26.75 -1.66 3.49
CA GLU A 509 -26.15 -0.43 4.01
C GLU A 509 -24.74 -0.23 3.46
N TYR A 510 -24.53 0.92 2.81
CA TYR A 510 -23.21 1.30 2.34
C TYR A 510 -22.26 1.55 3.52
N PRO A 511 -20.97 1.22 3.39
CA PRO A 511 -20.00 1.35 4.47
C PRO A 511 -19.89 2.75 5.03
N ASN A 512 -20.11 2.90 6.33
CA ASN A 512 -19.94 4.16 7.04
C ASN A 512 -19.03 4.03 8.25
N TYR A 513 -18.42 5.14 8.64
CA TYR A 513 -17.47 5.22 9.75
C TYR A 513 -18.16 5.73 11.02
N TYR A 514 -17.76 5.19 12.16
CA TYR A 514 -18.31 5.51 13.47
C TYR A 514 -17.20 5.53 14.52
N PHE A 515 -17.34 6.39 15.53
CA PHE A 515 -16.64 6.21 16.79
C PHE A 515 -17.49 5.44 17.79
N LYS A 516 -16.85 4.55 18.53
CA LYS A 516 -17.40 3.85 19.69
C LYS A 516 -16.54 4.09 20.90
N SER A 517 -17.15 4.12 22.08
CA SER A 517 -16.46 4.15 23.37
C SER A 517 -16.70 2.82 24.06
N ILE A 518 -15.64 2.05 24.26
CA ILE A 518 -15.74 0.66 24.72
C ILE A 518 -15.53 0.53 26.23
N ILE A 519 -14.80 1.46 26.85
CA ILE A 519 -14.62 1.52 28.30
C ILE A 519 -15.80 2.24 28.95
N ARG A 520 -16.16 3.43 28.47
CA ARG A 520 -17.29 4.20 29.02
C ARG A 520 -18.64 3.74 28.46
N ARG A 521 -18.64 2.87 27.45
CA ARG A 521 -19.84 2.25 26.83
C ARG A 521 -20.87 3.27 26.36
N LYS A 522 -20.40 4.38 25.75
CA LYS A 522 -21.29 5.37 25.12
C LYS A 522 -21.82 4.85 23.79
N GLY A 523 -22.97 5.37 23.36
CA GLY A 523 -23.55 5.07 22.05
C GLY A 523 -22.60 5.41 20.90
N GLN A 524 -22.81 4.77 19.76
CA GLN A 524 -22.02 5.03 18.55
C GLN A 524 -22.24 6.46 18.03
N GLN A 525 -21.16 7.12 17.63
CA GLN A 525 -21.19 8.41 16.95
C GLN A 525 -20.89 8.18 15.47
N GLN A 526 -21.86 8.42 14.60
CA GLN A 526 -21.68 8.32 13.15
C GLN A 526 -20.83 9.48 12.63
N LEU A 527 -19.82 9.16 11.82
CA LEU A 527 -18.88 10.12 11.24
C LEU A 527 -19.20 10.39 9.78
N THR A 528 -19.56 9.38 9.00
CA THR A 528 -19.89 9.54 7.58
C THR A 528 -21.34 9.14 7.31
N TYR A 529 -21.89 9.65 6.20
CA TYR A 529 -23.29 9.43 5.80
C TYR A 529 -23.39 9.07 4.32
N PHE A 530 -22.59 8.10 3.86
CA PHE A 530 -22.64 7.62 2.48
C PHE A 530 -23.89 6.79 2.25
N GLU A 531 -24.66 7.13 1.21
CA GLU A 531 -25.86 6.40 0.83
C GLU A 531 -25.52 5.15 0.02
N ASN A 532 -26.39 4.13 0.08
CA ASN A 532 -26.29 2.98 -0.81
C ASN A 532 -26.64 3.42 -2.24
N PRO A 533 -25.71 3.34 -3.20
CA PRO A 533 -26.00 3.69 -4.59
C PRO A 533 -26.79 2.59 -5.34
N PHE A 534 -26.86 1.37 -4.81
CA PHE A 534 -27.54 0.22 -5.42
C PHE A 534 -28.97 0.02 -4.87
N LYS A 535 -29.71 1.10 -4.58
CA LYS A 535 -31.08 1.01 -3.99
C LYS A 535 -32.02 0.14 -4.84
N SER A 536 -31.88 0.18 -6.16
CA SER A 536 -32.70 -0.62 -7.09
C SER A 536 -32.52 -2.14 -6.96
N LEU A 537 -31.41 -2.60 -6.38
CA LEU A 537 -31.11 -4.03 -6.18
C LEU A 537 -31.23 -4.48 -4.72
N GLN A 538 -31.57 -3.58 -3.80
CA GLN A 538 -31.55 -3.87 -2.36
C GLN A 538 -32.55 -4.98 -1.97
N ASP A 539 -33.63 -5.14 -2.75
CA ASP A 539 -34.73 -6.07 -2.52
C ASP A 539 -34.69 -7.31 -3.43
N VAL A 540 -33.54 -7.58 -4.08
CA VAL A 540 -33.34 -8.78 -4.90
C VAL A 540 -33.36 -10.03 -4.02
N HIS A 541 -34.16 -11.03 -4.41
CA HIS A 541 -34.16 -12.32 -3.72
C HIS A 541 -32.87 -13.08 -4.03
N LYS A 542 -32.21 -13.56 -2.98
CA LYS A 542 -30.97 -14.31 -3.05
C LYS A 542 -31.09 -15.59 -2.25
N GLU A 543 -30.77 -16.71 -2.88
CA GLU A 543 -30.88 -18.04 -2.28
C GLU A 543 -29.69 -18.92 -2.67
N VAL A 544 -29.18 -19.72 -1.73
CA VAL A 544 -28.22 -20.77 -2.05
C VAL A 544 -29.01 -22.03 -2.40
N ILE A 545 -28.88 -22.46 -3.65
CA ILE A 545 -29.49 -23.69 -4.14
C ILE A 545 -28.44 -24.79 -4.20
N THR A 546 -28.87 -26.03 -3.95
CA THR A 546 -28.04 -27.23 -4.06
C THR A 546 -28.71 -28.21 -5.02
N TYR A 547 -27.95 -28.79 -5.93
CA TYR A 547 -28.44 -29.75 -6.91
C TYR A 547 -27.41 -30.84 -7.17
N LYS A 548 -27.89 -32.02 -7.58
CA LYS A 548 -27.04 -33.17 -7.88
C LYS A 548 -26.94 -33.34 -9.39
N ARG A 549 -25.72 -33.44 -9.91
CA ARG A 549 -25.47 -33.76 -11.31
C ARG A 549 -25.72 -35.25 -11.56
N ASP A 550 -25.96 -35.62 -12.82
CA ASP A 550 -26.27 -37.00 -13.24
C ASP A 550 -25.21 -38.04 -12.83
N ASP A 551 -23.95 -37.63 -12.66
CA ASP A 551 -22.86 -38.50 -12.19
C ASP A 551 -22.77 -38.61 -10.65
N GLY A 552 -23.70 -37.98 -9.94
CA GLY A 552 -23.82 -38.04 -8.49
C GLY A 552 -23.06 -36.96 -7.74
N LEU A 553 -22.36 -36.04 -8.42
CA LEU A 553 -21.67 -34.93 -7.79
C LEU A 553 -22.68 -33.87 -7.30
N GLU A 554 -22.58 -33.49 -6.03
CA GLU A 554 -23.37 -32.38 -5.46
C GLU A 554 -22.71 -31.03 -5.81
N LEU A 555 -23.51 -30.12 -6.34
CA LEU A 555 -23.11 -28.77 -6.71
C LEU A 555 -24.01 -27.75 -5.99
N SER A 556 -23.44 -26.61 -5.62
CA SER A 556 -24.18 -25.49 -5.04
C SER A 556 -24.01 -24.24 -5.89
N GLY A 557 -25.05 -23.41 -5.97
CA GLY A 557 -25.01 -22.12 -6.65
C GLY A 557 -25.80 -21.06 -5.87
N THR A 558 -25.53 -19.79 -6.13
CA THR A 558 -26.37 -18.70 -5.63
C THR A 558 -27.35 -18.28 -6.73
N LEU A 559 -28.63 -18.49 -6.48
CA LEU A 559 -29.73 -18.04 -7.32
C LEU A 559 -30.12 -16.62 -6.93
N TYR A 560 -30.23 -15.75 -7.93
CA TYR A 560 -30.80 -14.41 -7.79
C TYR A 560 -32.08 -14.36 -8.61
N LEU A 561 -33.20 -13.98 -7.99
CA LEU A 561 -34.45 -13.75 -8.71
C LEU A 561 -34.67 -12.24 -8.86
N PRO A 562 -35.18 -11.78 -10.01
CA PRO A 562 -35.44 -10.36 -10.21
C PRO A 562 -36.48 -9.86 -9.22
N VAL A 563 -36.40 -8.58 -8.86
CA VAL A 563 -37.37 -7.93 -7.96
C VAL A 563 -38.78 -8.12 -8.53
N GLY A 564 -39.71 -8.59 -7.70
CA GLY A 564 -41.10 -8.85 -8.09
C GLY A 564 -41.32 -10.17 -8.85
N TYR A 565 -40.31 -11.04 -8.98
CA TYR A 565 -40.55 -12.39 -9.49
C TYR A 565 -41.50 -13.16 -8.57
N ASP A 566 -42.55 -13.73 -9.14
CA ASP A 566 -43.52 -14.56 -8.44
C ASP A 566 -43.19 -16.06 -8.63
N PRO A 567 -42.70 -16.76 -7.59
CA PRO A 567 -42.38 -18.17 -7.66
C PRO A 567 -43.59 -19.09 -7.92
N GLU A 568 -44.81 -18.64 -7.57
CA GLU A 568 -46.04 -19.42 -7.75
C GLU A 568 -46.48 -19.44 -9.21
N LEU A 569 -46.32 -18.31 -9.92
CA LEU A 569 -46.64 -18.20 -11.33
C LEU A 569 -45.66 -18.96 -12.23
N LYS A 570 -44.46 -19.31 -11.72
CA LYS A 570 -43.41 -20.06 -12.42
C LYS A 570 -43.11 -19.52 -13.83
N GLU A 571 -43.15 -18.20 -13.98
CA GLU A 571 -42.88 -17.55 -15.26
C GLU A 571 -41.45 -17.85 -15.69
N LYS A 572 -41.26 -18.27 -16.95
CA LYS A 572 -39.93 -18.52 -17.50
C LYS A 572 -39.26 -17.19 -17.84
N LYS A 573 -38.15 -16.88 -17.16
CA LYS A 573 -37.28 -15.74 -17.48
C LYS A 573 -35.98 -16.23 -18.13
N PRO A 574 -35.30 -15.39 -18.94
CA PRO A 574 -33.93 -15.65 -19.33
C PRO A 574 -33.04 -15.85 -18.09
N MET A 575 -32.19 -16.88 -18.11
CA MET A 575 -31.26 -17.18 -17.04
C MET A 575 -29.83 -17.00 -17.54
N ILE A 576 -29.02 -16.30 -16.75
CA ILE A 576 -27.56 -16.28 -16.92
C ILE A 576 -26.96 -17.23 -15.89
N LEU A 577 -26.34 -18.30 -16.36
CA LEU A 577 -25.55 -19.19 -15.51
C LEU A 577 -24.10 -18.72 -15.51
N TRP A 578 -23.67 -18.13 -14.40
CA TRP A 578 -22.26 -17.77 -14.20
C TRP A 578 -21.53 -18.93 -13.53
N ALA A 579 -20.81 -19.73 -14.32
CA ALA A 579 -19.96 -20.80 -13.83
C ALA A 579 -18.49 -20.39 -13.96
N TYR A 580 -17.83 -20.16 -12.82
CA TYR A 580 -16.38 -19.93 -12.79
C TYR A 580 -15.71 -21.13 -12.12
N PRO A 581 -14.85 -21.90 -12.82
CA PRO A 581 -14.18 -23.04 -12.22
C PRO A 581 -13.26 -22.54 -11.11
N ARG A 582 -13.50 -22.97 -9.88
CA ARG A 582 -12.50 -22.90 -8.81
C ARG A 582 -11.62 -24.13 -8.93
N GLU A 583 -10.35 -23.94 -9.28
CA GLU A 583 -9.34 -24.98 -9.09
C GLU A 583 -9.16 -25.19 -7.58
N TYR A 584 -9.67 -26.31 -7.07
CA TYR A 584 -9.27 -26.81 -5.77
C TYR A 584 -7.89 -27.46 -5.94
N LYS A 585 -6.91 -27.00 -5.15
CA LYS A 585 -5.57 -27.59 -5.12
C LYS A 585 -5.53 -28.87 -4.30
#